data_AF-A0A840UYZ8-F1
#
_entry.id   AF-A0A840UYZ8-F1
#
_cell.length_a   1.000
_cell.length_b   1.000
_cell.length_c   1.000
_cell.angle_alpha   90.00
_cell.angle_beta   90.00
_cell.angle_gamma   90.00
#
_symmetry.space_group_name_H-M   'P 1'
#
loop_
_entity.id
_entity.type
_entity.pdbx_description
1 polymer ?
#
loop_
_entity_poly.entity_id
_entity_poly.type
_entity_poly.pdbx_seq_one_letter_code
_entity_poly.pdbx_strand_id
1 'polypeptide(L)'
;MKTPRLLLLALAATLPPATAELLTNNAYPDQNPQISDSLIVWEAQPDGADTEIMVHYQGETRQLTDNTGDDTAVALSGSTLVWQSWDGTDWELWGYNAASDMLLQLTDNTVDDTDPHIAGDHLVYTTVDGGDTEIATLSLGLLIPEIAEMKVTPQALKLTSRGKWVNLRLSLDDKSLLDEGIDPDTVRILGSVTANQISSRYGNLFIRVDRAEFSAALEGHSGATEIDLVAQTYSGSTIVATDTIKVIP
;
A
#
# COMPACT_ATOMS: atom_id res chain seq x y z
N MET A 1 -11.80 -73.16 -1.56
CA MET A 1 -11.70 -71.71 -1.83
C MET A 1 -11.65 -70.97 -0.51
N LYS A 2 -10.52 -70.36 -0.15
CA LYS A 2 -10.39 -69.47 1.01
C LYS A 2 -10.27 -68.05 0.49
N THR A 3 -11.20 -67.18 0.88
CA THR A 3 -11.22 -65.76 0.50
C THR A 3 -10.10 -65.03 1.26
N PRO A 4 -9.23 -64.24 0.61
CA PRO A 4 -8.29 -63.41 1.34
C PRO A 4 -9.04 -62.20 1.89
N ARG A 5 -8.89 -61.94 3.19
CA ARG A 5 -9.42 -60.73 3.83
C ARG A 5 -8.36 -59.65 3.69
N LEU A 6 -8.61 -58.66 2.84
CA LEU A 6 -7.76 -57.48 2.72
C LEU A 6 -7.93 -56.65 4.00
N LEU A 7 -6.88 -56.54 4.81
CA LEU A 7 -6.87 -55.67 5.98
C LEU A 7 -6.54 -54.25 5.48
N LEU A 8 -7.55 -53.41 5.34
CA LEU A 8 -7.36 -51.99 5.04
C LEU A 8 -6.94 -51.29 6.34
N LEU A 9 -5.64 -51.02 6.47
CA LEU A 9 -5.10 -50.23 7.59
C LEU A 9 -5.30 -48.75 7.23
N ALA A 10 -6.41 -48.16 7.64
CA ALA A 10 -6.59 -46.72 7.57
C ALA A 10 -5.78 -46.09 8.71
N LEU A 11 -4.60 -45.54 8.40
CA LEU A 11 -3.82 -44.75 9.34
C LEU A 11 -4.46 -43.35 9.43
N ALA A 12 -5.38 -43.17 10.37
CA ALA A 12 -5.90 -41.85 10.69
C ALA A 12 -4.83 -41.09 11.49
N ALA A 13 -4.08 -40.22 10.83
CA ALA A 13 -3.26 -39.24 11.52
C ALA A 13 -4.18 -38.24 12.22
N THR A 14 -4.18 -38.22 13.54
CA THR A 14 -4.89 -37.20 14.33
C THR A 14 -4.11 -35.89 14.22
N LEU A 15 -4.72 -34.85 13.67
CA LEU A 15 -4.16 -33.51 13.69
C LEU A 15 -4.00 -33.06 15.15
N PRO A 16 -2.90 -32.39 15.52
CA PRO A 16 -2.76 -31.82 16.86
C PRO A 16 -3.90 -30.82 17.12
N PRO A 17 -4.33 -30.66 18.37
CA PRO A 17 -5.36 -29.69 18.70
C PRO A 17 -4.86 -28.28 18.35
N ALA A 18 -5.73 -27.48 17.74
CA ALA A 18 -5.46 -26.06 17.55
C ALA A 18 -5.32 -25.40 18.93
N THR A 19 -4.21 -24.71 19.17
CA THR A 19 -3.98 -23.88 20.35
C THR A 19 -4.26 -22.42 20.01
N ALA A 20 -5.10 -21.76 20.80
CA ALA A 20 -5.29 -20.32 20.70
C ALA A 20 -4.11 -19.61 21.37
N GLU A 21 -3.55 -18.61 20.68
CA GLU A 21 -2.52 -17.73 21.22
C GLU A 21 -3.11 -16.32 21.35
N LEU A 22 -2.72 -15.61 22.41
CA LEU A 22 -3.12 -14.22 22.60
C LEU A 22 -2.19 -13.33 21.77
N LEU A 23 -2.76 -12.57 20.83
CA LEU A 23 -2.02 -11.53 20.12
C LEU A 23 -1.76 -10.32 21.04
N THR A 24 -2.73 -9.96 21.88
CA THR A 24 -2.64 -8.85 22.84
C THR A 24 -2.78 -9.35 24.28
N ASN A 25 -2.09 -8.67 25.21
CA ASN A 25 -2.18 -8.89 26.65
C ASN A 25 -1.74 -7.61 27.38
N ASN A 26 -2.65 -6.66 27.46
CA ASN A 26 -2.44 -5.32 28.02
C ASN A 26 -3.52 -5.00 29.07
N ALA A 27 -3.52 -3.76 29.59
CA ALA A 27 -4.39 -3.33 30.69
C ALA A 27 -5.64 -2.56 30.22
N TYR A 28 -5.90 -2.51 28.92
CA TYR A 28 -7.01 -1.78 28.30
C TYR A 28 -7.82 -2.70 27.40
N PRO A 29 -9.06 -2.34 27.02
CA PRO A 29 -9.85 -3.16 26.12
C PRO A 29 -9.30 -3.11 24.69
N ASP A 30 -9.24 -4.28 24.04
CA ASP A 30 -9.06 -4.45 22.60
C ASP A 30 -10.36 -5.03 22.02
N GLN A 31 -10.91 -4.41 20.97
CA GLN A 31 -12.25 -4.72 20.43
C GLN A 31 -12.28 -4.65 18.89
N ASN A 32 -13.39 -5.14 18.31
CA ASN A 32 -13.68 -5.04 16.88
C ASN A 32 -12.54 -5.48 15.93
N PRO A 33 -11.91 -6.65 16.15
CA PRO A 33 -10.81 -7.07 15.29
C PRO A 33 -11.28 -7.42 13.88
N GLN A 34 -10.48 -7.02 12.89
CA GLN A 34 -10.61 -7.44 11.49
C GLN A 34 -9.29 -8.04 10.99
N ILE A 35 -9.39 -8.88 9.97
CA ILE A 35 -8.22 -9.52 9.36
C ILE A 35 -8.38 -9.62 7.84
N SER A 36 -7.29 -9.33 7.15
CA SER A 36 -7.12 -9.55 5.72
C SER A 36 -5.70 -10.05 5.48
N ASP A 37 -5.56 -11.29 5.02
CA ASP A 37 -4.29 -12.01 4.92
C ASP A 37 -3.48 -11.94 6.24
N SER A 38 -2.35 -11.21 6.24
CA SER A 38 -1.48 -11.04 7.41
C SER A 38 -1.67 -9.71 8.14
N LEU A 39 -2.60 -8.86 7.68
CA LEU A 39 -2.94 -7.60 8.30
C LEU A 39 -4.08 -7.82 9.27
N ILE A 40 -3.81 -7.64 10.56
CA ILE A 40 -4.80 -7.68 11.64
C ILE A 40 -4.94 -6.26 12.16
N VAL A 41 -6.17 -5.81 12.33
CA VAL A 41 -6.48 -4.48 12.85
C VAL A 41 -7.53 -4.60 13.93
N TRP A 42 -7.48 -3.74 14.93
CA TRP A 42 -8.47 -3.70 16.00
C TRP A 42 -8.56 -2.30 16.61
N GLU A 43 -9.64 -2.05 17.31
CA GLU A 43 -9.86 -0.84 18.09
C GLU A 43 -9.37 -1.06 19.52
N ALA A 44 -8.69 -0.08 20.10
CA ALA A 44 -8.19 -0.12 21.47
C ALA A 44 -8.45 1.20 22.19
N GLN A 45 -8.32 1.23 23.53
CA GLN A 45 -8.41 2.47 24.32
C GLN A 45 -7.16 2.60 25.22
N PRO A 46 -5.97 2.89 24.65
CA PRO A 46 -4.70 2.79 25.36
C PRO A 46 -4.60 3.71 26.58
N ASP A 47 -5.20 4.90 26.51
CA ASP A 47 -5.23 5.89 27.59
C ASP A 47 -6.61 5.99 28.29
N GLY A 48 -7.63 5.34 27.71
CA GLY A 48 -8.99 5.25 28.22
C GLY A 48 -9.86 6.49 27.95
N ALA A 49 -9.41 7.43 27.12
CA ALA A 49 -10.16 8.64 26.78
C ALA A 49 -10.95 8.47 25.47
N ASP A 50 -10.29 7.93 24.46
CA ASP A 50 -10.78 7.75 23.10
C ASP A 50 -10.35 6.39 22.53
N THR A 51 -10.97 6.04 21.42
CA THR A 51 -10.73 4.80 20.69
C THR A 51 -9.68 5.01 19.62
N GLU A 52 -8.71 4.10 19.54
CA GLU A 52 -7.56 4.19 18.64
C GLU A 52 -7.45 2.94 17.77
N ILE A 53 -6.95 3.10 16.54
CA ILE A 53 -6.71 1.99 15.62
C ILE A 53 -5.35 1.39 15.87
N MET A 54 -5.33 0.08 16.08
CA MET A 54 -4.12 -0.72 16.22
C MET A 54 -3.93 -1.60 14.98
N VAL A 55 -2.68 -1.76 14.55
CA VAL A 55 -2.31 -2.57 13.39
C VAL A 55 -1.25 -3.58 13.78
N HIS A 56 -1.45 -4.83 13.39
CA HIS A 56 -0.43 -5.87 13.36
C HIS A 56 -0.19 -6.34 11.93
N TYR A 57 1.01 -6.10 11.42
CA TYR A 57 1.39 -6.43 10.05
C TYR A 57 2.86 -6.86 10.01
N GLN A 58 3.15 -7.93 9.27
CA GLN A 58 4.51 -8.51 9.14
C GLN A 58 5.21 -8.82 10.49
N GLY A 59 4.44 -9.15 11.52
CA GLY A 59 4.96 -9.49 12.85
C GLY A 59 5.20 -8.30 13.78
N GLU A 60 4.95 -7.07 13.31
CA GLU A 60 5.04 -5.87 14.13
C GLU A 60 3.66 -5.36 14.49
N THR A 61 3.48 -4.98 15.76
CA THR A 61 2.28 -4.30 16.26
C THR A 61 2.59 -2.84 16.50
N ARG A 62 1.75 -1.94 15.99
CA ARG A 62 1.83 -0.51 16.23
C ARG A 62 0.45 0.10 16.45
N GLN A 63 0.43 1.17 17.23
CA GLN A 63 -0.68 2.09 17.29
C GLN A 63 -0.65 2.97 16.02
N LEU A 64 -1.74 2.96 15.25
CA LEU A 64 -1.84 3.69 13.99
C LEU A 64 -2.28 5.14 14.24
N THR A 65 -3.20 5.34 15.16
CA THR A 65 -3.74 6.64 15.53
C THR A 65 -3.43 6.92 17.01
N ASP A 66 -3.12 8.17 17.34
CA ASP A 66 -2.83 8.65 18.70
C ASP A 66 -3.26 10.11 18.76
N ASN A 67 -4.54 10.36 19.05
CA ASN A 67 -5.12 11.70 19.00
C ASN A 67 -6.09 11.97 20.16
N THR A 68 -7.17 12.72 19.92
CA THR A 68 -8.14 13.08 20.97
C THR A 68 -9.58 12.78 20.61
N GLY A 69 -9.78 12.29 19.39
CA GLY A 69 -11.08 11.92 18.84
C GLY A 69 -11.14 10.41 18.70
N ASP A 70 -12.35 9.87 18.81
CA ASP A 70 -12.56 8.46 18.57
C ASP A 70 -12.23 8.10 17.11
N ASP A 71 -11.40 7.08 16.91
CA ASP A 71 -11.19 6.39 15.66
C ASP A 71 -11.87 5.03 15.70
N THR A 72 -12.87 4.81 14.84
CA THR A 72 -13.75 3.64 14.93
C THR A 72 -14.22 3.17 13.56
N ALA A 73 -15.00 2.09 13.54
CA ALA A 73 -15.69 1.55 12.36
C ALA A 73 -14.71 1.25 11.21
N VAL A 74 -13.64 0.53 11.54
CA VAL A 74 -12.65 0.10 10.54
C VAL A 74 -13.34 -0.74 9.46
N ALA A 75 -12.94 -0.55 8.21
CA ALA A 75 -13.24 -1.41 7.08
C ALA A 75 -11.93 -1.83 6.43
N LEU A 76 -11.77 -3.12 6.15
CA LEU A 76 -10.50 -3.71 5.70
C LEU A 76 -10.65 -4.50 4.38
N SER A 77 -9.76 -4.27 3.42
CA SER A 77 -9.67 -5.01 2.16
C SER A 77 -8.22 -5.09 1.68
N GLY A 78 -7.67 -6.31 1.56
CA GLY A 78 -6.27 -6.50 1.17
C GLY A 78 -5.33 -5.90 2.20
N SER A 79 -4.46 -4.97 1.77
CA SER A 79 -3.55 -4.22 2.66
C SER A 79 -4.10 -2.85 3.06
N THR A 80 -5.33 -2.52 2.67
CA THR A 80 -5.93 -1.19 2.89
C THR A 80 -7.00 -1.27 3.97
N LEU A 81 -6.96 -0.34 4.90
CA LEU A 81 -8.08 -0.05 5.80
C LEU A 81 -8.55 1.39 5.67
N VAL A 82 -9.82 1.60 5.92
CA VAL A 82 -10.47 2.90 6.09
C VAL A 82 -11.18 2.90 7.44
N TRP A 83 -11.19 4.02 8.15
CA TRP A 83 -11.94 4.19 9.39
C TRP A 83 -12.53 5.61 9.42
N GLN A 84 -13.48 5.84 10.33
CA GLN A 84 -13.96 7.19 10.63
C GLN A 84 -13.26 7.71 11.89
N SER A 85 -12.89 8.98 11.87
CA SER A 85 -12.18 9.69 12.92
C SER A 85 -12.95 10.94 13.30
N TRP A 86 -13.13 11.20 14.60
CA TRP A 86 -13.77 12.42 15.07
C TRP A 86 -12.76 13.57 15.16
N ASP A 87 -12.90 14.59 14.32
CA ASP A 87 -11.92 15.68 14.25
C ASP A 87 -12.13 16.79 15.33
N GLY A 88 -13.20 16.66 16.12
CA GLY A 88 -13.66 17.64 17.10
C GLY A 88 -14.98 18.32 16.74
N THR A 89 -15.40 18.24 15.47
CA THR A 89 -16.60 18.88 14.91
C THR A 89 -17.50 17.87 14.20
N ASP A 90 -16.91 17.01 13.40
CA ASP A 90 -17.59 16.01 12.57
C ASP A 90 -16.72 14.76 12.36
N TRP A 91 -17.35 13.69 11.87
CA TRP A 91 -16.67 12.46 11.51
C TRP A 91 -16.06 12.56 10.11
N GLU A 92 -14.78 12.23 9.98
CA GLU A 92 -14.08 12.22 8.71
C GLU A 92 -13.44 10.86 8.44
N LEU A 93 -13.35 10.49 7.16
CA LEU A 93 -12.76 9.22 6.75
C LEU A 93 -11.27 9.35 6.57
N TRP A 94 -10.55 8.41 7.15
CA TRP A 94 -9.12 8.23 7.00
C TRP A 94 -8.81 6.87 6.41
N GLY A 95 -7.74 6.80 5.64
CA GLY A 95 -7.31 5.58 4.97
C GLY A 95 -5.84 5.31 5.17
N TYR A 96 -5.50 4.05 5.39
CA TYR A 96 -4.13 3.58 5.51
C TYR A 96 -3.89 2.33 4.65
N ASN A 97 -2.76 2.27 3.96
CA ASN A 97 -2.28 1.09 3.26
C ASN A 97 -1.02 0.55 3.92
N ALA A 98 -1.11 -0.65 4.50
CA ALA A 98 -0.02 -1.30 5.22
C ALA A 98 1.14 -1.74 4.34
N ALA A 99 0.90 -2.02 3.05
CA ALA A 99 1.95 -2.46 2.14
C ALA A 99 2.83 -1.30 1.67
N SER A 100 2.24 -0.12 1.46
CA SER A 100 2.97 1.09 1.07
C SER A 100 3.30 2.04 2.22
N ASP A 101 2.80 1.73 3.42
CA ASP A 101 2.85 2.59 4.62
C ASP A 101 2.29 4.01 4.40
N MET A 102 1.25 4.11 3.55
CA MET A 102 0.67 5.39 3.16
C MET A 102 -0.59 5.68 3.98
N LEU A 103 -0.65 6.87 4.56
CA LEU A 103 -1.77 7.40 5.35
C LEU A 103 -2.34 8.63 4.64
N LEU A 104 -3.66 8.70 4.49
CA LEU A 104 -4.35 9.80 3.82
C LEU A 104 -5.69 10.09 4.51
N GLN A 105 -5.97 11.38 4.71
CA GLN A 105 -7.32 11.84 5.02
C GLN A 105 -8.14 11.85 3.72
N LEU A 106 -9.22 11.07 3.68
CA LEU A 106 -10.03 10.83 2.49
C LEU A 106 -11.15 11.86 2.33
N THR A 107 -11.67 12.37 3.44
CA THR A 107 -12.68 13.42 3.48
C THR A 107 -12.25 14.51 4.48
N ASP A 108 -12.56 15.76 4.14
CA ASP A 108 -12.32 16.96 4.96
C ASP A 108 -13.36 18.01 4.55
N ASN A 109 -14.50 18.01 5.24
CA ASN A 109 -15.62 18.88 4.94
C ASN A 109 -16.30 19.41 6.22
N THR A 110 -17.63 19.44 6.26
CA THR A 110 -18.37 20.03 7.40
C THR A 110 -19.58 19.18 7.78
N VAL A 111 -19.58 17.91 7.39
CA VAL A 111 -20.64 16.95 7.67
C VAL A 111 -20.03 15.60 8.03
N ASP A 112 -20.78 14.81 8.80
CA ASP A 112 -20.34 13.48 9.19
C ASP A 112 -20.22 12.54 7.97
N ASP A 113 -19.02 12.02 7.74
CA ASP A 113 -18.70 10.92 6.85
C ASP A 113 -18.39 9.65 7.66
N THR A 114 -19.28 8.66 7.57
CA THR A 114 -19.35 7.54 8.52
C THR A 114 -19.65 6.19 7.86
N ASP A 115 -19.56 5.12 8.64
CA ASP A 115 -19.87 3.75 8.24
C ASP A 115 -19.17 3.31 6.93
N PRO A 116 -17.83 3.41 6.85
CA PRO A 116 -17.11 3.06 5.64
C PRO A 116 -17.20 1.56 5.34
N HIS A 117 -17.25 1.21 4.07
CA HIS A 117 -17.08 -0.14 3.56
C HIS A 117 -16.18 -0.12 2.33
N ILE A 118 -15.23 -1.05 2.26
CA ILE A 118 -14.26 -1.10 1.16
C ILE A 118 -14.22 -2.47 0.48
N ALA A 119 -14.00 -2.45 -0.83
CA ALA A 119 -13.72 -3.63 -1.64
C ALA A 119 -12.72 -3.26 -2.74
N GLY A 120 -11.50 -3.79 -2.65
CA GLY A 120 -10.42 -3.37 -3.53
C GLY A 120 -10.11 -1.89 -3.36
N ASP A 121 -10.18 -1.14 -4.46
CA ASP A 121 -9.97 0.31 -4.53
C ASP A 121 -11.29 1.13 -4.43
N HIS A 122 -12.42 0.49 -4.14
CA HIS A 122 -13.70 1.18 -4.00
C HIS A 122 -14.09 1.33 -2.53
N LEU A 123 -14.36 2.56 -2.12
CA LEU A 123 -14.96 2.93 -0.85
C LEU A 123 -16.42 3.35 -1.08
N VAL A 124 -17.31 2.89 -0.20
CA VAL A 124 -18.67 3.42 -0.03
C VAL A 124 -18.86 3.81 1.43
N TYR A 125 -19.59 4.89 1.67
CA TYR A 125 -19.77 5.44 3.02
C TYR A 125 -21.05 6.27 3.09
N THR A 126 -21.48 6.56 4.32
CA THR A 126 -22.61 7.41 4.63
C THR A 126 -22.15 8.86 4.78
N THR A 127 -22.86 9.81 4.16
CA THR A 127 -22.59 11.25 4.25
C THR A 127 -23.89 12.06 4.36
N VAL A 128 -23.81 13.39 4.44
CA VAL A 128 -24.95 14.31 4.42
C VAL A 128 -24.84 15.28 3.25
N ASP A 129 -25.79 15.24 2.33
CA ASP A 129 -25.96 16.26 1.28
C ASP A 129 -27.37 16.85 1.35
N GLY A 130 -27.52 18.16 1.14
CA GLY A 130 -28.85 18.79 1.11
C GLY A 130 -29.68 18.75 2.40
N GLY A 131 -29.15 18.18 3.50
CA GLY A 131 -29.81 18.05 4.80
C GLY A 131 -30.45 16.70 5.07
N ASP A 132 -30.25 15.71 4.20
CA ASP A 132 -30.56 14.29 4.41
C ASP A 132 -29.29 13.42 4.43
N THR A 133 -29.45 12.10 4.37
CA THR A 133 -28.34 11.13 4.50
C THR A 133 -28.19 10.34 3.21
N GLU A 134 -26.97 10.30 2.69
CA GLU A 134 -26.65 9.83 1.36
C GLU A 134 -25.59 8.73 1.44
N ILE A 135 -25.57 7.88 0.41
CA ILE A 135 -24.48 6.92 0.22
C ILE A 135 -23.56 7.47 -0.86
N ALA A 136 -22.34 7.80 -0.47
CA ALA A 136 -21.29 8.29 -1.34
C ALA A 136 -20.30 7.17 -1.69
N THR A 137 -19.46 7.44 -2.70
CA THR A 137 -18.39 6.55 -3.10
C THR A 137 -17.13 7.33 -3.45
N LEU A 138 -15.98 6.75 -3.14
CA LEU A 138 -14.67 7.29 -3.43
C LEU A 138 -13.75 6.18 -3.96
N SER A 139 -12.90 6.51 -4.92
CA SER A 139 -11.81 5.61 -5.32
C SER A 139 -10.61 5.81 -4.39
N LEU A 140 -10.09 4.71 -3.87
CA LEU A 140 -8.89 4.65 -3.04
C LEU A 140 -7.61 4.56 -3.88
N GLY A 141 -7.64 4.87 -5.17
CA GLY A 141 -6.44 4.88 -6.03
C GLY A 141 -5.34 5.84 -5.52
N LEU A 142 -5.73 6.90 -4.81
CA LEU A 142 -4.77 7.77 -4.10
C LEU A 142 -4.09 7.09 -2.91
N LEU A 143 -4.72 6.06 -2.34
CA LEU A 143 -4.24 5.28 -1.19
C LEU A 143 -3.49 4.00 -1.59
N ILE A 144 -3.74 3.49 -2.80
CA ILE A 144 -3.21 2.22 -3.29
C ILE A 144 -2.30 2.53 -4.48
N PRO A 145 -0.97 2.42 -4.32
CA PRO A 145 -0.07 2.71 -5.43
C PRO A 145 -0.22 1.66 -6.54
N GLU A 146 -0.21 2.12 -7.79
CA GLU A 146 -0.09 1.26 -8.95
C GLU A 146 1.33 0.69 -9.02
N ILE A 147 1.43 -0.64 -9.02
CA ILE A 147 2.71 -1.33 -9.16
C ILE A 147 3.01 -1.50 -10.65
N ALA A 148 3.98 -0.76 -11.17
CA ALA A 148 4.41 -0.88 -12.56
C ALA A 148 5.57 -1.87 -12.70
N GLU A 149 5.54 -2.69 -13.75
CA GLU A 149 6.73 -3.44 -14.17
C GLU A 149 7.78 -2.48 -14.74
N MET A 150 8.96 -2.40 -14.12
CA MET A 150 10.05 -1.55 -14.58
C MET A 150 11.16 -2.34 -15.28
N LYS A 151 11.75 -1.73 -16.30
CA LYS A 151 13.01 -2.17 -16.90
C LYS A 151 13.98 -1.02 -17.12
N VAL A 152 15.12 -1.08 -16.45
CA VAL A 152 16.25 -0.14 -16.55
C VAL A 152 17.20 -0.60 -17.65
N THR A 153 17.69 0.33 -18.47
CA THR A 153 18.66 0.06 -19.53
C THR A 153 19.82 1.05 -19.46
N PRO A 154 21.07 0.56 -19.35
CA PRO A 154 21.49 -0.85 -19.42
C PRO A 154 21.28 -1.64 -18.11
N GLN A 155 21.05 -2.95 -18.25
CA GLN A 155 20.95 -3.91 -17.12
C GLN A 155 22.30 -4.22 -16.45
N ALA A 156 23.41 -3.86 -17.11
CA ALA A 156 24.73 -3.84 -16.51
C ALA A 156 25.29 -2.41 -16.64
N LEU A 157 25.36 -1.71 -15.51
CA LEU A 157 25.78 -0.32 -15.45
C LEU A 157 27.21 -0.23 -14.93
N LYS A 158 28.14 0.10 -15.83
CA LYS A 158 29.47 0.53 -15.41
C LYS A 158 29.44 2.03 -15.07
N LEU A 159 29.79 2.38 -13.83
CA LEU A 159 29.72 3.76 -13.30
C LEU A 159 30.65 4.71 -14.08
N THR A 160 31.81 4.22 -14.51
CA THR A 160 32.78 4.99 -15.32
C THR A 160 32.37 5.22 -16.79
N SER A 161 31.20 4.74 -17.24
CA SER A 161 30.80 4.88 -18.64
C SER A 161 30.28 6.29 -18.97
N ARG A 162 30.61 6.79 -20.17
CA ARG A 162 30.30 8.17 -20.61
C ARG A 162 28.99 8.33 -21.39
N GLY A 163 28.08 7.37 -21.28
CA GLY A 163 26.75 7.50 -21.91
C GLY A 163 25.98 8.68 -21.31
N LYS A 164 25.13 9.35 -22.08
CA LYS A 164 24.33 10.46 -21.55
C LYS A 164 23.13 9.98 -20.72
N TRP A 165 22.46 8.93 -21.19
CA TRP A 165 21.16 8.53 -20.67
C TRP A 165 21.20 7.13 -20.06
N VAL A 166 20.47 6.98 -18.96
CA VAL A 166 19.88 5.70 -18.53
C VAL A 166 18.39 5.78 -18.88
N ASN A 167 17.84 4.71 -19.44
CA ASN A 167 16.44 4.67 -19.87
C ASN A 167 15.67 3.70 -18.96
N LEU A 168 14.51 4.12 -18.49
CA LEU A 168 13.59 3.30 -17.73
C LEU A 168 12.32 3.15 -18.57
N ARG A 169 11.82 1.92 -18.68
CA ARG A 169 10.51 1.62 -19.28
C ARG A 169 9.61 1.08 -18.18
N LEU A 170 8.45 1.67 -18.00
CA LEU A 170 7.43 1.18 -17.08
C LEU A 170 6.23 0.66 -17.88
N SER A 171 5.73 -0.50 -17.48
CA SER A 171 4.48 -1.09 -17.96
C SER A 171 3.49 -1.10 -16.79
N LEU A 172 2.46 -0.27 -16.89
CA LEU A 172 1.37 -0.20 -15.91
C LEU A 172 0.31 -1.26 -16.22
N ASP A 173 -0.35 -1.85 -15.24
CA ASP A 173 -1.51 -2.69 -15.51
C ASP A 173 -2.70 -1.81 -15.86
N ASP A 174 -2.91 -0.73 -15.10
CA ASP A 174 -3.85 0.30 -15.48
C ASP A 174 -3.26 1.29 -16.50
N LYS A 175 -3.76 1.20 -17.74
CA LYS A 175 -3.37 2.11 -18.81
C LYS A 175 -4.07 3.47 -18.74
N SER A 176 -5.18 3.63 -18.03
CA SER A 176 -5.84 4.95 -17.91
C SER A 176 -4.99 5.97 -17.15
N LEU A 177 -4.10 5.52 -16.26
CA LEU A 177 -3.14 6.41 -15.59
C LEU A 177 -2.20 7.14 -16.57
N LEU A 178 -1.99 6.58 -17.78
CA LEU A 178 -1.22 7.27 -18.81
C LEU A 178 -2.00 8.41 -19.47
N ASP A 179 -3.34 8.36 -19.45
CA ASP A 179 -4.21 9.40 -19.99
C ASP A 179 -4.32 10.59 -19.01
N GLU A 180 -4.25 10.32 -17.70
CA GLU A 180 -4.14 11.36 -16.65
C GLU A 180 -2.85 12.17 -16.78
N GLY A 181 -1.78 11.53 -17.24
CA GLY A 181 -0.46 12.11 -17.37
C GLY A 181 0.33 12.06 -16.05
N ILE A 182 1.66 11.89 -16.18
CA ILE A 182 2.58 11.83 -15.05
C ILE A 182 3.05 13.24 -14.71
N ASP A 183 2.99 13.62 -13.45
CA ASP A 183 3.61 14.84 -12.97
C ASP A 183 5.13 14.65 -12.91
N PRO A 184 5.91 15.33 -13.79
CA PRO A 184 7.35 15.17 -13.83
C PRO A 184 8.06 15.58 -12.53
N ASP A 185 7.48 16.49 -11.75
CA ASP A 185 8.10 17.03 -10.54
C ASP A 185 8.05 16.05 -9.36
N THR A 186 7.20 15.02 -9.46
CA THR A 186 7.02 13.96 -8.45
C THR A 186 7.93 12.76 -8.69
N VAL A 187 8.51 12.63 -9.89
CA VAL A 187 9.31 11.45 -10.26
C VAL A 187 10.62 11.41 -9.47
N ARG A 188 10.82 10.35 -8.69
CA ARG A 188 12.03 10.06 -7.93
C ARG A 188 12.50 8.64 -8.23
N ILE A 189 13.75 8.50 -8.63
CA ILE A 189 14.44 7.23 -8.81
C ILE A 189 15.55 7.15 -7.75
N LEU A 190 15.72 6.02 -7.06
CA LEU A 190 16.68 5.92 -5.94
C LEU A 190 16.44 7.03 -4.89
N GLY A 191 15.16 7.30 -4.61
CA GLY A 191 14.67 8.35 -3.72
C GLY A 191 14.96 9.81 -4.12
N SER A 192 15.85 10.09 -5.09
CA SER A 192 16.36 11.45 -5.31
C SER A 192 16.65 11.84 -6.76
N VAL A 193 16.94 10.88 -7.64
CA VAL A 193 17.25 11.17 -9.04
C VAL A 193 15.95 11.57 -9.77
N THR A 194 15.99 12.68 -10.48
CA THR A 194 14.82 13.21 -11.20
C THR A 194 14.81 12.77 -12.66
N ALA A 195 13.63 12.79 -13.28
CA ALA A 195 13.49 12.52 -14.71
C ALA A 195 13.87 13.75 -15.55
N ASN A 196 14.67 13.57 -16.59
CA ASN A 196 14.97 14.65 -17.55
C ASN A 196 14.03 14.63 -18.75
N GLN A 197 13.53 13.45 -19.14
CA GLN A 197 12.55 13.30 -20.20
C GLN A 197 11.56 12.22 -19.81
N ILE A 198 10.28 12.52 -20.00
CA ILE A 198 9.17 11.59 -19.80
C ILE A 198 8.35 11.58 -21.09
N SER A 199 7.97 10.39 -21.53
CA SER A 199 7.06 10.22 -22.66
C SER A 199 6.27 8.93 -22.51
N SER A 200 5.02 8.91 -22.97
CA SER A 200 4.21 7.70 -23.05
C SER A 200 4.07 7.27 -24.51
N ARG A 201 4.19 5.95 -24.76
CA ARG A 201 3.91 5.37 -26.09
C ARG A 201 3.58 3.89 -25.98
N TYR A 202 2.59 3.44 -26.75
CA TYR A 202 2.16 2.03 -26.80
C TYR A 202 1.84 1.45 -25.42
N GLY A 203 1.17 2.21 -24.56
CA GLY A 203 0.82 1.76 -23.20
C GLY A 203 2.01 1.60 -22.25
N ASN A 204 3.13 2.27 -22.52
CA ASN A 204 4.30 2.27 -21.65
C ASN A 204 4.76 3.71 -21.38
N LEU A 205 5.32 3.91 -20.20
CA LEU A 205 6.05 5.13 -19.86
C LEU A 205 7.53 4.92 -20.13
N PHE A 206 8.17 5.92 -20.74
CA PHE A 206 9.60 5.96 -20.99
C PHE A 206 10.18 7.16 -20.29
N ILE A 207 11.11 6.90 -19.37
CA ILE A 207 11.81 7.91 -18.60
C ILE A 207 13.29 7.87 -18.97
N ARG A 208 13.88 9.05 -19.15
CA ARG A 208 15.34 9.21 -19.27
C ARG A 208 15.86 10.02 -18.11
N VAL A 209 16.91 9.50 -17.50
CA VAL A 209 17.66 10.14 -16.42
C VAL A 209 19.10 10.36 -16.86
N ASP A 210 19.68 11.48 -16.42
CA ASP A 210 21.07 11.79 -16.66
C ASP A 210 21.94 10.73 -16.00
N ARG A 211 22.85 10.17 -16.80
CA ARG A 211 23.67 9.06 -16.33
C ARG A 211 24.60 9.47 -15.19
N ALA A 212 25.09 10.70 -15.18
CA ALA A 212 26.02 11.14 -14.14
C ALA A 212 25.30 11.22 -12.79
N GLU A 213 24.09 11.79 -12.76
CA GLU A 213 23.24 11.82 -11.55
C GLU A 213 22.85 10.41 -11.10
N PHE A 214 22.39 9.56 -12.02
CA PHE A 214 22.05 8.17 -11.72
C PHE A 214 23.26 7.35 -11.21
N SER A 215 24.44 7.56 -11.79
CA SER A 215 25.66 6.87 -11.35
C SER A 215 26.15 7.39 -10.00
N ALA A 216 26.00 8.68 -9.73
CA ALA A 216 26.35 9.29 -8.44
C ALA A 216 25.47 8.73 -7.32
N ALA A 217 24.16 8.56 -7.56
CA ALA A 217 23.25 7.93 -6.61
C ALA A 217 23.60 6.46 -6.30
N LEU A 218 24.34 5.81 -7.21
CA LEU A 218 24.79 4.42 -7.06
C LEU A 218 26.26 4.30 -6.60
N GLU A 219 26.93 5.40 -6.23
CA GLU A 219 28.25 5.33 -5.65
C GLU A 219 28.24 4.46 -4.37
N GLY A 220 29.26 3.64 -4.18
CA GLY A 220 29.33 2.68 -3.09
C GLY A 220 28.56 1.37 -3.32
N HIS A 221 27.71 1.27 -4.34
CA HIS A 221 27.00 0.04 -4.68
C HIS A 221 27.84 -0.85 -5.62
N SER A 222 27.59 -2.17 -5.58
CA SER A 222 28.21 -3.14 -6.47
C SER A 222 27.38 -4.41 -6.60
N GLY A 223 27.48 -5.11 -7.73
CA GLY A 223 26.74 -6.37 -7.92
C GLY A 223 25.27 -6.12 -8.26
N ALA A 224 24.37 -7.00 -7.79
CA ALA A 224 22.94 -6.81 -7.97
C ALA A 224 22.45 -5.69 -7.06
N THR A 225 21.83 -4.66 -7.64
CA THR A 225 21.34 -3.48 -6.93
C THR A 225 19.92 -3.18 -7.40
N GLU A 226 19.02 -3.06 -6.45
CA GLU A 226 17.63 -2.67 -6.68
C GLU A 226 17.56 -1.18 -6.98
N ILE A 227 16.75 -0.85 -7.98
CA ILE A 227 16.40 0.50 -8.40
C ILE A 227 14.91 0.65 -8.17
N ASP A 228 14.52 1.57 -7.32
CA ASP A 228 13.15 1.98 -7.06
C ASP A 228 12.81 3.26 -7.83
N LEU A 229 11.53 3.38 -8.15
CA LEU A 229 10.94 4.58 -8.71
C LEU A 229 9.59 4.84 -8.04
N VAL A 230 9.36 6.10 -7.67
CA VAL A 230 8.06 6.63 -7.27
C VAL A 230 7.71 7.80 -8.18
N ALA A 231 6.45 7.87 -8.61
CA ALA A 231 5.90 8.97 -9.40
C ALA A 231 4.42 9.15 -9.06
N GLN A 232 3.85 10.31 -9.39
CA GLN A 232 2.41 10.55 -9.30
C GLN A 232 1.85 10.99 -10.65
N THR A 233 0.60 10.63 -10.92
CA THR A 233 -0.16 11.27 -12.01
C THR A 233 -0.60 12.66 -11.58
N TYR A 234 -1.05 13.49 -12.53
CA TYR A 234 -1.62 14.80 -12.22
C TYR A 234 -2.90 14.74 -11.38
N SER A 235 -3.58 13.59 -11.35
CA SER A 235 -4.75 13.36 -10.49
C SER A 235 -4.36 12.97 -9.06
N GLY A 236 -3.09 12.64 -8.81
CA GLY A 236 -2.55 12.25 -7.52
C GLY A 236 -2.29 10.74 -7.35
N SER A 237 -2.66 9.90 -8.33
CA SER A 237 -2.43 8.45 -8.24
C SER A 237 -0.94 8.15 -8.18
N THR A 238 -0.51 7.36 -7.19
CA THR A 238 0.90 7.03 -7.00
C THR A 238 1.26 5.80 -7.84
N ILE A 239 2.40 5.85 -8.52
CA ILE A 239 2.99 4.75 -9.27
C ILE A 239 4.31 4.39 -8.61
N VAL A 240 4.50 3.12 -8.29
CA VAL A 240 5.76 2.60 -7.78
C VAL A 240 6.27 1.49 -8.68
N ALA A 241 7.59 1.40 -8.83
CA ALA A 241 8.19 0.43 -9.73
C ALA A 241 9.60 0.06 -9.26
N THR A 242 9.99 -1.21 -9.43
CA THR A 242 11.32 -1.69 -9.06
C THR A 242 11.94 -2.51 -10.19
N ASP A 243 13.26 -2.42 -10.34
CA ASP A 243 14.05 -3.31 -11.20
C ASP A 243 15.41 -3.56 -10.56
N THR A 244 16.06 -4.68 -10.87
CA THR A 244 17.41 -4.99 -10.38
C THR A 244 18.42 -4.93 -11.52
N ILE A 245 19.45 -4.09 -11.37
CA ILE A 245 20.56 -4.01 -12.31
C ILE A 245 21.86 -4.53 -11.72
N LYS A 246 22.82 -4.84 -12.58
CA LYS A 246 24.20 -5.12 -12.18
C LYS A 246 25.04 -3.84 -12.18
N VAL A 247 25.41 -3.33 -11.02
CA VAL A 247 26.34 -2.20 -10.84
C VAL A 247 27.79 -2.68 -10.88
N ILE A 248 28.59 -2.01 -11.71
CA ILE A 248 30.02 -2.27 -11.91
C ILE A 248 30.75 -0.94 -11.64
N PRO A 249 31.54 -0.84 -10.56
CA PRO A 249 32.36 0.35 -10.30
C PRO A 249 33.25 0.76 -11.49
#